data_AF-A0A7C4TEU7-F1
#
_entry.id   AF-A0A7C4TEU7-F1
#
_cell.length_a   1.000
_cell.length_b   1.000
_cell.length_c   1.000
_cell.angle_alpha   90.00
_cell.angle_beta   90.00
_cell.angle_gamma   90.00
#
_symmetry.space_group_name_H-M   'P 1'
#
loop_
_entity.id
_entity.type
_entity.pdbx_description
1 polymer ?
#
loop_
_entity_poly.entity_id
_entity_poly.type
_entity_poly.pdbx_seq_one_letter_code
_entity_poly.pdbx_strand_id
1 'polypeptide(L)'
;MKSYIIDEISKDGIDKIKAYLIQNALKSSLAQIFWIRMPEDILSETQFSHKSCYPHVFAVELGKDWVKFEFYVRSLYNMRCTCPGYCTRIQQDYVIEFANKMIEILKIRT
;
A
#
# COMPACT_ATOMS: atom_id res chain seq x y z
N MET A 1 -10.55 -10.07 3.48
CA MET A 1 -9.37 -9.58 2.74
C MET A 1 -8.17 -9.61 3.69
N LYS A 2 -6.96 -9.91 3.23
CA LYS A 2 -5.77 -10.00 4.10
C LYS A 2 -5.06 -8.64 4.12
N SER A 3 -4.72 -8.15 5.31
CA SER A 3 -4.08 -6.84 5.51
C SER A 3 -3.16 -6.87 6.72
N TYR A 4 -2.18 -5.97 6.72
CA TYR A 4 -1.41 -5.56 7.89
C TYR A 4 -2.02 -4.27 8.44
N ILE A 5 -2.27 -4.20 9.74
CA ILE A 5 -2.91 -3.05 10.39
C ILE A 5 -2.01 -2.61 11.54
N ILE A 6 -1.79 -1.31 11.63
CA ILE A 6 -1.18 -0.64 12.78
C ILE A 6 -2.25 0.30 13.33
N ASP A 7 -2.64 0.08 14.59
CA ASP A 7 -3.67 0.83 15.31
C ASP A 7 -3.08 1.57 16.51
N GLU A 8 -3.96 2.10 17.37
CA GLU A 8 -3.61 2.93 18.52
C GLU A 8 -2.79 4.19 18.16
N ILE A 9 -2.95 4.67 16.91
CA ILE A 9 -2.24 5.84 16.41
C ILE A 9 -2.97 7.11 16.85
N SER A 10 -2.24 7.98 17.54
CA SER A 10 -2.74 9.32 17.88
C SER A 10 -3.16 10.12 16.65
N LYS A 11 -4.06 11.10 16.82
CA LYS A 11 -4.50 11.99 15.73
C LYS A 11 -3.33 12.67 15.00
N ASP A 12 -2.34 13.18 15.75
CA ASP A 12 -1.13 13.78 15.18
C ASP A 12 -0.33 12.78 14.34
N GLY A 13 -0.28 11.51 14.76
CA GLY A 13 0.31 10.42 13.99
C GLY A 13 -0.41 10.18 12.67
N ILE A 14 -1.75 10.12 12.68
CA ILE A 14 -2.54 9.97 11.45
C ILE A 14 -2.34 11.16 10.50
N ASP A 15 -2.31 12.38 11.02
CA ASP A 15 -2.08 13.59 10.21
C ASP A 15 -0.69 13.56 9.55
N LYS A 16 0.35 13.09 10.26
CA LYS A 16 1.70 12.86 9.71
C LYS A 16 1.72 11.79 8.62
N ILE A 17 1.07 10.64 8.85
CA ILE A 17 0.96 9.57 7.84
C ILE A 17 0.28 10.11 6.59
N LYS A 18 -0.83 10.84 6.75
CA LYS A 18 -1.56 11.43 5.63
C LYS A 18 -0.67 12.39 4.83
N ALA A 19 0.05 13.28 5.51
CA ALA A 19 0.97 14.22 4.85
C ALA A 19 2.09 13.50 4.09
N TYR A 20 2.62 12.41 4.65
CA TYR A 20 3.62 11.56 4.01
C TYR A 20 3.06 10.86 2.75
N LEU A 21 1.90 10.22 2.85
CA LEU A 21 1.28 9.50 1.73
C LEU A 21 0.86 10.45 0.59
N ILE A 22 0.40 11.67 0.89
CA ILE A 22 0.10 12.68 -0.14
C ILE A 22 1.32 13.00 -1.01
N GLN A 23 2.52 12.94 -0.44
CA GLN A 23 3.77 13.25 -1.13
C GLN A 23 4.40 12.03 -1.81
N ASN A 24 4.22 10.83 -1.25
CA ASN A 24 4.97 9.63 -1.64
C ASN A 24 4.13 8.54 -2.32
N ALA A 25 2.80 8.68 -2.37
CA ALA A 25 1.89 7.71 -2.96
C ALA A 25 1.15 8.28 -4.18
N LEU A 26 0.56 7.39 -4.99
CA LEU A 26 -0.40 7.82 -6.01
C LEU A 26 -1.75 8.10 -5.32
N LYS A 27 -2.39 9.21 -5.73
CA LYS A 27 -3.68 9.61 -5.20
C LYS A 27 -4.78 8.68 -5.71
N SER A 28 -5.65 8.24 -4.81
CA SER A 28 -6.95 7.67 -5.18
C SER A 28 -8.00 8.76 -5.36
N SER A 29 -9.10 8.42 -6.02
CA SER A 29 -10.31 9.25 -6.04
C SER A 29 -10.99 9.33 -4.66
N LEU A 30 -10.71 8.36 -3.79
CA LEU A 30 -11.18 8.33 -2.40
C LEU A 30 -10.12 8.95 -1.49
N ALA A 31 -10.50 9.96 -0.71
CA ALA A 31 -9.58 10.81 0.07
C ALA A 31 -8.74 10.04 1.12
N GLN A 32 -9.20 8.88 1.56
CA GLN A 32 -8.55 8.06 2.60
C GLN A 32 -7.76 6.88 2.02
N ILE A 33 -7.74 6.71 0.69
CA ILE A 33 -7.04 5.62 0.02
C ILE A 33 -5.85 6.18 -0.77
N PHE A 34 -4.72 5.51 -0.62
CA PHE A 34 -3.48 5.81 -1.31
C PHE A 34 -2.96 4.55 -1.99
N TRP A 35 -2.30 4.70 -3.14
CA TRP A 35 -1.72 3.57 -3.86
C TRP A 35 -0.20 3.62 -3.82
N ILE A 36 0.40 2.56 -3.31
CA ILE A 36 1.85 2.40 -3.30
C ILE A 36 2.25 1.46 -4.42
N ARG A 37 3.19 1.91 -5.26
CA ARG A 37 3.72 1.10 -6.36
C ARG A 37 4.51 -0.07 -5.80
N MET A 38 4.23 -1.26 -6.33
CA MET A 38 5.03 -2.44 -6.07
C MET A 38 6.31 -2.37 -6.93
N PRO A 39 7.50 -2.59 -6.35
CA PRO A 39 8.75 -2.68 -7.11
C PRO A 39 8.68 -3.79 -8.17
N GLU A 40 9.25 -3.53 -9.35
CA GLU A 40 9.16 -4.44 -10.50
C GLU A 40 9.87 -5.78 -10.28
N ASP A 41 10.95 -5.77 -9.50
CA ASP A 41 11.79 -6.93 -9.16
C ASP A 41 11.11 -7.94 -8.22
N ILE A 42 9.99 -7.55 -7.58
CA ILE A 42 9.20 -8.43 -6.71
C ILE A 42 7.79 -8.69 -7.23
N LEU A 43 7.48 -8.30 -8.48
CA LEU A 43 6.24 -8.67 -9.13
C LEU A 43 6.17 -10.18 -9.37
N SER A 44 4.95 -10.74 -9.35
CA SER A 44 4.75 -12.10 -9.84
C SER A 44 4.99 -12.17 -11.35
N GLU A 45 5.22 -13.37 -11.87
CA GLU A 45 5.43 -13.58 -13.32
C GLU A 45 4.30 -12.98 -14.17
N THR A 46 3.04 -13.19 -13.76
CA THR A 46 1.85 -12.63 -14.43
C THR A 46 1.84 -11.11 -14.36
N GLN A 47 2.16 -10.52 -13.20
CA GLN A 47 2.19 -9.06 -13.03
C GLN A 47 3.29 -8.43 -13.89
N PHE A 48 4.50 -8.99 -13.85
CA PHE A 48 5.64 -8.51 -14.62
C PHE A 48 5.41 -8.60 -16.13
N SER A 49 4.81 -9.70 -16.59
CA SER A 49 4.49 -9.90 -18.01
C SER A 49 3.41 -8.94 -18.52
N HIS A 50 2.47 -8.52 -17.67
CA HIS A 50 1.36 -7.65 -18.04
C HIS A 50 1.73 -6.17 -17.97
N LYS A 51 2.64 -5.73 -18.84
CA LYS A 51 3.15 -4.34 -18.89
C LYS A 51 2.04 -3.29 -19.11
N SER A 52 0.99 -3.63 -19.85
CA SER A 52 -0.17 -2.74 -20.07
C SER A 52 -1.00 -2.49 -18.80
N CYS A 53 -0.80 -3.30 -17.76
CA CYS A 53 -1.46 -3.16 -16.47
C CYS A 53 -0.62 -2.35 -15.46
N TYR A 54 0.61 -1.95 -15.81
CA TYR A 54 1.46 -1.14 -14.95
C TYR A 54 0.85 0.26 -14.72
N PRO A 55 0.92 0.84 -13.51
CA PRO A 55 1.59 0.31 -12.32
C PRO A 55 0.74 -0.73 -11.58
N HIS A 56 1.43 -1.72 -11.03
CA HIS A 56 0.89 -2.61 -10.02
C HIS A 56 1.08 -1.99 -8.64
N VAL A 57 0.01 -1.95 -7.87
CA VAL A 57 -0.05 -1.23 -6.60
C VAL A 57 -0.72 -2.06 -5.52
N PHE A 58 -0.44 -1.75 -4.26
CA PHE A 58 -1.29 -2.13 -3.13
C PHE A 58 -1.91 -0.89 -2.50
N ALA A 59 -3.03 -1.08 -1.80
CA ALA A 59 -3.76 0.02 -1.16
C ALA A 59 -3.26 0.27 0.27
N VAL A 60 -3.18 1.54 0.63
CA VAL A 60 -3.04 2.02 2.01
C VAL A 60 -4.28 2.84 2.35
N GLU A 61 -4.99 2.46 3.41
CA GLU A 61 -6.19 3.13 3.87
C GLU A 61 -5.97 3.76 5.25
N LEU A 62 -6.42 5.00 5.41
CA LEU A 62 -6.36 5.73 6.68
C LEU A 62 -7.71 5.75 7.40
N GLY A 63 -7.69 5.24 8.63
CA GLY A 63 -8.76 5.35 9.60
C GLY A 63 -8.62 6.57 10.51
N LYS A 64 -9.37 6.54 11.62
CA LYS A 64 -9.33 7.58 12.66
C LYS A 64 -8.06 7.51 13.51
N ASP A 65 -7.61 6.29 13.80
CA ASP A 65 -6.56 5.92 14.75
C ASP A 65 -5.80 4.66 14.28
N TRP A 66 -5.93 4.31 13.00
CA TRP A 66 -5.25 3.18 12.38
C TRP A 66 -4.87 3.46 10.94
N VAL A 67 -3.88 2.72 10.46
CA VAL A 67 -3.52 2.61 9.04
C VAL A 67 -3.52 1.14 8.63
N LYS A 68 -4.12 0.85 7.48
CA LYS A 68 -4.25 -0.49 6.92
C LYS A 68 -3.51 -0.59 5.60
N PHE A 69 -2.68 -1.62 5.46
CA PHE A 69 -1.97 -1.96 4.24
C PHE A 69 -2.51 -3.27 3.69
N GLU A 70 -2.99 -3.26 2.45
CA GLU A 70 -3.55 -4.47 1.85
C GLU A 70 -2.47 -5.44 1.38
N PHE A 71 -2.66 -6.72 1.64
CA PHE A 71 -1.89 -7.78 0.99
C PHE A 71 -2.54 -8.20 -0.33
N TYR A 72 -2.83 -7.22 -1.17
CA TYR A 72 -3.44 -7.43 -2.47
C TYR A 72 -2.86 -6.45 -3.50
N VAL A 73 -2.26 -7.01 -4.54
CA VAL A 73 -1.68 -6.25 -5.65
C VAL A 73 -2.70 -6.15 -6.76
N ARG A 74 -2.84 -4.96 -7.36
CA ARG A 74 -3.79 -4.71 -8.45
C ARG A 74 -3.25 -3.69 -9.45
N SER A 75 -3.80 -3.70 -10.65
CA SER A 75 -3.62 -2.63 -11.64
C SER A 75 -4.59 -1.48 -11.38
N LEU A 76 -4.16 -0.25 -11.67
CA LEU A 76 -5.06 0.91 -11.68
C LEU A 76 -5.82 1.09 -13.01
N TYR A 77 -5.44 0.38 -14.07
CA TYR A 77 -6.01 0.59 -15.41
C TYR A 77 -6.93 -0.53 -15.87
N ASN A 78 -6.72 -1.75 -15.40
CA ASN A 78 -7.51 -2.90 -15.85
C ASN A 78 -7.96 -3.79 -14.68
N MET A 79 -9.19 -3.56 -14.22
CA MET A 79 -9.82 -4.31 -13.12
C MET A 79 -10.30 -5.72 -13.53
N ARG A 80 -10.34 -6.04 -14.83
CA ARG A 80 -10.77 -7.36 -15.34
C ARG A 80 -9.60 -8.25 -15.75
N CYS A 81 -8.37 -7.83 -15.47
CA CYS A 81 -7.18 -8.63 -15.73
C CYS A 81 -7.05 -9.78 -14.72
N THR A 82 -6.22 -10.77 -15.06
CA THR A 82 -5.83 -11.87 -14.17
C THR A 82 -4.62 -11.55 -13.29
N CYS A 83 -3.95 -10.40 -13.51
CA CYS A 83 -2.80 -9.97 -12.71
C CYS A 83 -3.12 -9.49 -11.27
N PRO A 84 -4.34 -9.01 -10.92
CA PRO A 84 -4.66 -8.70 -9.54
C PRO A 84 -4.72 -9.97 -8.69
N GLY A 85 -4.17 -9.92 -7.48
CA GLY A 85 -4.10 -11.09 -6.62
C GLY A 85 -3.54 -10.79 -5.23
N TYR A 86 -3.66 -11.75 -4.33
CA TYR A 86 -3.02 -11.66 -3.02
C TYR A 86 -1.50 -11.60 -3.18
N CYS A 87 -0.85 -10.83 -2.30
CA CYS A 87 0.60 -10.72 -2.29
C CYS A 87 1.27 -12.10 -2.16
N THR A 88 2.34 -12.32 -2.93
CA THR A 88 3.32 -13.39 -2.66
C THR A 88 4.02 -13.13 -1.32
N ARG A 89 4.86 -14.06 -0.83
CA ARG A 89 5.59 -13.86 0.44
C ARG A 89 6.50 -12.63 0.38
N ILE A 90 7.30 -12.51 -0.67
CA ILE A 90 8.20 -11.37 -0.87
C ILE A 90 7.41 -10.04 -0.94
N GLN A 91 6.24 -10.03 -1.58
CA GLN A 91 5.38 -8.86 -1.62
C GLN A 91 4.74 -8.52 -0.27
N GLN A 92 4.39 -9.52 0.55
CA GLN A 92 3.91 -9.30 1.92
C GLN A 92 5.01 -8.68 2.77
N ASP A 93 6.23 -9.22 2.68
CA ASP A 93 7.39 -8.70 3.40
C ASP A 93 7.66 -7.25 3.01
N TYR A 94 7.63 -6.92 1.71
CA TYR A 94 7.76 -5.54 1.25
C TYR A 94 6.66 -4.62 1.82
N VAL A 95 5.41 -5.06 1.88
CA VAL A 95 4.31 -4.26 2.45
C VAL A 95 4.54 -4.02 3.95
N ILE A 96 4.97 -5.03 4.71
CA ILE A 96 5.27 -4.92 6.14
C ILE A 96 6.45 -3.98 6.36
N GLU A 97 7.55 -4.15 5.61
CA GLU A 97 8.73 -3.29 5.70
C GLU A 97 8.42 -1.84 5.34
N PHE A 98 7.61 -1.61 4.30
CA PHE A 98 7.12 -0.27 3.96
C PHE A 98 6.35 0.35 5.12
N ALA A 99 5.43 -0.41 5.74
CA ALA A 99 4.65 0.06 6.87
C ALA A 99 5.52 0.43 8.08
N ASN A 100 6.42 -0.47 8.50
CA ASN A 100 7.32 -0.27 9.62
C ASN A 100 8.25 0.92 9.41
N LYS A 101 8.86 1.01 8.22
CA LYS A 101 9.75 2.12 7.87
C LYS A 101 9.03 3.46 7.86
N MET A 102 7.78 3.51 7.41
CA MET A 102 6.97 4.73 7.45
C MET A 102 6.72 5.18 8.90
N ILE A 103 6.34 4.26 9.79
CA ILE A 103 6.14 4.56 11.22
C ILE A 103 7.43 5.07 11.86
N GLU A 104 8.56 4.42 11.57
CA GLU A 104 9.88 4.80 12.09
C GLU A 104 10.31 6.20 11.62
N ILE A 105 10.26 6.47 10.30
CA ILE A 105 10.64 7.77 9.72
C ILE A 105 9.80 8.90 10.30
N LEU A 106 8.49 8.66 10.49
CA LEU A 106 7.57 9.64 11.05
C LEU A 106 7.62 9.74 12.57
N LYS A 107 8.42 8.88 13.23
CA LYS A 107 8.57 8.80 14.69
C LYS A 107 7.23 8.65 15.40
N ILE A 108 6.34 7.84 14.85
CA ILE A 108 5.02 7.58 15.41
C ILE A 108 5.15 6.50 16.48
N ARG A 109 4.46 6.72 17.60
CA ARG A 109 4.31 5.72 18.67
C ARG A 109 2.96 5.03 18.49
N THR A 110 2.99 3.72 18.63
CA THR A 110 1.87 2.77 18.47
C THR A 110 1.92 1.83 19.65
#